data_AF-A0A4R9VBW4-F1
#
_entry.id   AF-A0A4R9VBW4-F1
#
_cell.length_a   1.000
_cell.length_b   1.000
_cell.length_c   1.000
_cell.angle_alpha   90.00
_cell.angle_beta   90.00
_cell.angle_gamma   90.00
#
_symmetry.space_group_name_H-M   'P 1'
#
loop_
_entity.id
_entity.type
_entity.pdbx_description
1 polymer ?
#
loop_
_entity_poly.entity_id
_entity_poly.type
_entity_poly.pdbx_seq_one_letter_code
_entity_poly.pdbx_strand_id
1 'polypeptide(L)'
;EKPSVAVIATGSELLDVGDDLKPGEIRNSNGPMITALAKKHHLEVNAYKIQQDDLNSSIQVMREAMAEHDIVITTGGVSVGDFDYLPQIYEA
;
A
#
# COMPACT_ATOMS: atom_id res chain seq x y z
N GLU A 1 -6.67 -0.66 23.74
CA GLU A 1 -7.13 -0.06 22.47
C GLU A 1 -7.01 -1.10 21.36
N LYS A 2 -7.64 -0.88 20.20
CA LYS A 2 -7.49 -1.77 19.03
C LYS A 2 -6.34 -1.23 18.16
N PRO A 3 -5.50 -2.08 17.57
CA PRO A 3 -4.44 -1.60 16.69
C PRO A 3 -5.05 -0.93 15.45
N SER A 4 -4.48 0.20 15.10
CA SER A 4 -4.72 0.92 13.85
C SER A 4 -3.88 0.29 12.72
N VAL A 5 -4.44 0.28 11.51
CA VAL A 5 -3.86 -0.41 10.35
C VAL A 5 -3.78 0.53 9.16
N ALA A 6 -2.59 0.73 8.61
CA ALA A 6 -2.38 1.32 7.30
C ALA A 6 -2.36 0.23 6.21
N VAL A 7 -3.02 0.48 5.08
CA VAL A 7 -2.91 -0.36 3.88
C VAL A 7 -2.41 0.51 2.73
N ILE A 8 -1.25 0.14 2.15
CA ILE A 8 -0.59 0.87 1.06
C ILE A 8 -0.42 -0.07 -0.12
N ALA A 9 -1.00 0.27 -1.26
CA ALA A 9 -0.78 -0.46 -2.51
C ALA A 9 0.30 0.23 -3.35
N THR A 10 1.20 -0.54 -3.95
CA THR A 10 2.29 -0.05 -4.81
C THR A 10 2.29 -0.82 -6.14
N GLY A 11 2.59 -0.11 -7.23
CA GLY A 11 2.71 -0.70 -8.57
C GLY A 11 2.22 0.27 -9.64
N SER A 12 3.07 0.56 -10.62
CA SER A 12 2.73 1.44 -11.75
C SER A 12 1.63 0.88 -12.65
N GLU A 13 1.39 -0.43 -12.60
CA GLU A 13 0.31 -1.10 -13.31
C GLU A 13 -1.06 -1.02 -12.62
N LEU A 14 -1.11 -0.54 -11.37
CA LEU A 14 -2.33 -0.59 -10.55
C LEU A 14 -3.29 0.56 -10.83
N LEU A 15 -4.57 0.21 -10.99
CA LEU A 15 -5.71 1.10 -11.08
C LEU A 15 -6.62 1.00 -9.85
N ASP A 16 -7.36 2.07 -9.56
CA ASP A 16 -8.44 2.00 -8.60
C ASP A 16 -9.58 1.11 -9.11
N VAL A 17 -10.37 0.54 -8.19
CA VAL A 17 -11.42 -0.43 -8.53
C VAL A 17 -12.46 0.15 -9.49
N GLY A 18 -12.72 1.46 -9.39
CA GLY A 18 -13.70 2.17 -10.22
C GLY A 18 -13.17 2.65 -11.57
N ASP A 19 -11.86 2.54 -11.82
CA ASP A 19 -11.27 3.09 -13.04
C ASP A 19 -11.54 2.23 -14.28
N ASP A 20 -11.51 2.89 -15.44
CA ASP A 20 -11.53 2.23 -16.73
C ASP A 20 -10.22 1.45 -16.96
N LEU A 21 -10.34 0.21 -17.42
CA LEU A 21 -9.17 -0.62 -17.74
C LEU A 21 -8.41 -0.03 -18.93
N LYS A 22 -7.10 0.15 -18.77
CA LYS A 22 -6.20 0.44 -19.88
C LYS A 22 -5.32 -0.77 -20.21
N PRO A 23 -4.80 -0.87 -21.46
CA PRO A 23 -3.90 -1.95 -21.83
C PRO A 23 -2.67 -2.01 -20.92
N GLY A 24 -2.39 -3.18 -20.35
CA GLY A 24 -1.25 -3.40 -19.46
C GLY A 24 -1.46 -3.03 -17.99
N GLU A 25 -2.60 -2.41 -17.65
CA GLU A 25 -2.97 -2.07 -16.28
C GLU A 25 -3.93 -3.12 -15.68
N ILE A 26 -3.87 -3.27 -14.36
CA ILE A 26 -4.72 -4.19 -13.58
C ILE A 26 -5.36 -3.43 -12.41
N ARG A 27 -6.49 -3.90 -11.92
CA ARG A 27 -7.16 -3.28 -10.76
C ARG A 27 -6.52 -3.72 -9.44
N ASN A 28 -6.40 -2.79 -8.51
CA ASN A 28 -6.03 -3.07 -7.13
C ASN A 28 -7.12 -3.90 -6.44
N SER A 29 -6.87 -5.20 -6.29
CA SER A 29 -7.75 -6.14 -5.59
C SER A 29 -7.33 -6.37 -4.13
N ASN A 30 -6.03 -6.33 -3.84
CA ASN A 30 -5.47 -6.66 -2.54
C ASN A 30 -5.79 -5.59 -1.48
N GLY A 31 -5.66 -4.30 -1.82
CA GLY A 31 -5.95 -3.20 -0.89
C GLY A 31 -7.39 -3.25 -0.35
N PRO A 32 -8.42 -3.32 -1.21
CA PRO A 32 -9.81 -3.48 -0.79
C PRO A 32 -10.06 -4.76 0.01
N MET A 33 -9.45 -5.89 -0.39
CA MET A 33 -9.58 -7.18 0.32
C MET A 33 -9.07 -7.08 1.76
N ILE A 34 -7.85 -6.57 1.96
CA ILE A 34 -7.23 -6.44 3.28
C ILE A 34 -8.01 -5.44 4.14
N THR A 35 -8.44 -4.32 3.55
CA THR A 35 -9.30 -3.33 4.21
C THR A 35 -10.59 -3.98 4.72
N ALA A 36 -11.25 -4.80 3.90
CA ALA A 36 -12.46 -5.50 4.29
C ALA A 36 -12.22 -6.51 5.42
N LEU A 37 -11.11 -7.26 5.36
CA LEU A 37 -10.72 -8.22 6.41
C LEU A 37 -10.45 -7.52 7.74
N ALA A 38 -9.66 -6.45 7.76
CA ALA A 38 -9.37 -5.73 9.01
C ALA A 38 -10.64 -5.07 9.59
N LYS A 39 -11.53 -4.52 8.75
CA LYS A 39 -12.85 -4.04 9.18
C LYS A 39 -13.72 -5.15 9.77
N LYS A 40 -13.69 -6.36 9.20
CA LYS A 40 -14.39 -7.54 9.74
C LYS A 40 -13.92 -7.92 11.15
N HIS A 41 -12.65 -7.66 11.46
CA HIS A 41 -12.08 -7.82 12.81
C HIS A 41 -12.24 -6.57 13.69
N HIS A 42 -13.05 -5.60 13.25
CA HIS A 42 -13.34 -4.35 13.95
C HIS A 42 -12.11 -3.48 14.23
N LEU A 43 -11.05 -3.59 13.42
CA LEU A 43 -9.87 -2.73 13.49
C LEU A 43 -10.12 -1.39 12.79
N GLU A 44 -9.39 -0.37 13.23
CA GLU A 44 -9.35 0.92 12.54
C GLU A 44 -8.40 0.80 11.35
N VAL A 45 -8.88 1.09 10.14
CA VAL A 45 -8.12 0.94 8.90
C VAL A 45 -8.10 2.25 8.14
N ASN A 46 -6.90 2.70 7.77
CA ASN A 46 -6.67 3.76 6.82
C ASN A 46 -6.09 3.18 5.52
N ALA A 47 -6.80 3.36 4.39
CA ALA A 47 -6.34 2.93 3.08
C ALA A 47 -5.71 4.11 2.35
N TYR A 48 -4.41 4.02 2.06
CA TYR A 48 -3.67 5.04 1.36
C TYR A 48 -3.91 4.94 -0.15
N LYS A 49 -3.65 6.04 -0.86
CA LYS A 49 -3.66 6.04 -2.32
C LYS A 49 -2.59 5.10 -2.86
N ILE A 50 -2.90 4.46 -3.99
CA ILE A 50 -1.94 3.66 -4.76
C ILE A 50 -0.71 4.52 -5.02
N GLN A 51 0.46 4.05 -4.58
CA GLN A 51 1.73 4.68 -4.88
C GLN A 51 2.20 4.20 -6.25
N GLN A 52 2.52 5.17 -7.11
CA GLN A 52 3.26 4.90 -8.35
C GLN A 52 4.76 4.82 -8.03
N ASP A 53 5.56 4.31 -8.99
CA ASP A 53 6.99 4.05 -8.85
C ASP A 53 7.85 5.33 -8.71
N ASP A 54 7.57 6.16 -7.71
CA ASP A 54 8.42 7.25 -7.23
C ASP A 54 8.94 6.90 -5.84
N LEU A 55 10.26 6.74 -5.75
CA LEU A 55 10.96 6.31 -4.55
C LEU A 55 10.74 7.29 -3.37
N ASN A 56 10.89 8.58 -3.63
CA ASN A 56 10.85 9.59 -2.56
C ASN A 56 9.44 9.73 -1.98
N SER A 57 8.41 9.74 -2.83
CA SER A 57 7.01 9.71 -2.41
C SER A 57 6.70 8.45 -1.63
N SER A 58 7.18 7.29 -2.09
CA SER A 58 6.94 6.00 -1.41
C SER A 58 7.60 5.96 -0.03
N ILE A 59 8.83 6.45 0.12
CA ILE A 59 9.50 6.59 1.42
C ILE A 59 8.70 7.50 2.35
N GLN A 60 8.26 8.67 1.85
CA GLN A 60 7.54 9.64 2.66
C GLN A 60 6.21 9.07 3.17
N VAL A 61 5.44 8.43 2.28
CA VAL A 61 4.18 7.79 2.64
C VAL A 61 4.39 6.65 3.64
N MET A 62 5.45 5.86 3.48
CA MET A 62 5.74 4.82 4.47
C MET A 62 6.11 5.39 5.83
N ARG A 63 6.95 6.43 5.87
CA ARG A 63 7.35 7.10 7.12
C ARG A 63 6.14 7.67 7.86
N GLU A 64 5.24 8.33 7.14
CA GLU A 64 3.98 8.83 7.68
C GLU A 64 3.13 7.68 8.23
N ALA A 65 2.94 6.62 7.45
CA ALA A 65 2.15 5.47 7.89
C ALA A 65 2.73 4.76 9.12
N MET A 66 4.06 4.61 9.19
CA MET A 66 4.77 4.02 10.33
C MET A 66 4.72 4.92 11.58
N ALA A 67 4.61 6.24 11.41
CA ALA A 67 4.49 7.18 12.53
C ALA A 67 3.05 7.25 13.08
N GLU A 68 2.04 7.01 12.23
CA GLU A 68 0.63 7.19 12.56
C GLU A 68 -0.12 5.91 12.89
N HIS A 69 0.43 4.73 12.54
CA HIS A 69 -0.29 3.46 12.65
C HIS A 69 0.52 2.35 13.36
N ASP A 70 -0.20 1.47 14.07
CA ASP A 70 0.40 0.33 14.80
C ASP A 70 0.85 -0.79 13.87
N ILE A 71 0.16 -0.93 12.74
CA ILE A 71 0.41 -1.97 11.73
C ILE A 71 0.40 -1.31 10.35
N VAL A 72 1.46 -1.52 9.57
CA VAL A 72 1.53 -1.09 8.17
C VAL A 72 1.57 -2.32 7.28
N ILE A 73 0.62 -2.42 6.35
CA ILE A 73 0.52 -3.51 5.37
C ILE A 73 0.74 -2.92 3.99
N THR A 74 1.75 -3.43 3.29
CA THR A 74 2.02 -3.09 1.89
C THR A 74 1.52 -4.18 0.96
N THR A 75 1.05 -3.80 -0.22
CA THR A 75 0.63 -4.73 -1.27
C THR A 75 1.27 -4.33 -2.59
N GLY A 76 2.03 -5.25 -3.21
CA GLY A 76 2.85 -4.93 -4.38
C GLY A 76 4.30 -4.60 -4.01
N GLY A 77 5.20 -4.63 -4.99
CA GLY A 77 6.58 -4.16 -4.83
C GLY A 77 7.49 -5.00 -3.92
N VAL A 78 7.53 -6.32 -4.10
CA VAL A 78 8.70 -7.16 -3.72
C VAL A 78 9.15 -7.89 -4.97
N SER A 79 9.74 -7.14 -5.90
CA SER A 79 10.32 -7.71 -7.12
C SER A 79 11.83 -7.65 -6.98
N VAL A 80 12.51 -8.74 -7.30
CA VAL A 80 13.97 -8.92 -7.29
C VAL A 80 14.69 -8.09 -8.38
N GLY A 81 14.39 -6.80 -8.50
CA GLY A 81 14.93 -5.87 -9.49
C GLY A 81 15.06 -4.44 -8.96
N ASP A 82 15.58 -3.54 -9.81
CA ASP A 82 16.06 -2.18 -9.51
C ASP A 82 15.07 -1.21 -8.80
N PHE A 83 13.83 -1.63 -8.55
CA PHE A 83 12.73 -0.82 -7.99
C PHE A 83 12.21 -1.36 -6.64
N ASP A 84 12.95 -2.25 -5.98
CA ASP A 84 12.60 -2.73 -4.64
C ASP A 84 13.00 -1.71 -3.57
N TYR A 85 12.07 -0.80 -3.27
CA TYR A 85 12.29 0.29 -2.34
C TYR A 85 11.96 -0.07 -0.89
N LEU A 86 11.25 -1.18 -0.66
CA LEU A 86 10.89 -1.62 0.69
C LEU A 86 12.11 -1.89 1.58
N PRO A 87 13.19 -2.56 1.11
CA PRO A 87 14.40 -2.73 1.92
C PRO A 87 15.03 -1.41 2.35
N GLN A 88 15.15 -0.44 1.43
CA GLN A 88 15.70 0.89 1.73
C GLN A 88 14.82 1.66 2.72
N ILE A 89 13.50 1.49 2.62
CA ILE A 89 12.54 2.08 3.54
C ILE A 89 12.67 1.49 4.95
N TYR A 90 12.91 0.18 5.08
CA TYR A 90 13.07 -0.47 6.39
C TYR A 90 14.40 -0.14 7.08
N GLU A 91 15.43 0.26 6.33
CA GLU A 91 16.74 0.66 6.86
C GLU A 91 16.82 2.13 7.29
N ALA A 92 15.84 2.96 6.91
CA ALA A 92 15.88 4.43 7.01
C ALA A 92 15.06 5.04 8.14
#